data_AF-A0A1Y2FA69-F1
#
_entry.id   AF-A0A1Y2FA69-F1
#
_cell.length_a   1.000
_cell.length_b   1.000
_cell.length_c   1.000
_cell.angle_alpha   90.00
_cell.angle_beta   90.00
_cell.angle_gamma   90.00
#
_symmetry.space_group_name_H-M   'P 1'
#
loop_
_entity.id
_entity.type
_entity.pdbx_description
1 polymer ?
#
loop_
_entity_poly.entity_id
_entity_poly.type
_entity_poly.pdbx_seq_one_letter_code
_entity_poly.pdbx_strand_id
1 'polypeptide(L)'
;MLTLFPSICTLVCIASVCLPSSAQRAPGLLPIGTQVTAHATFYTGNSNGACGADYLPPAGFLGTAISSTLWSDSAACGSCYTVTYGTSTKRIFVTDLCPECTWTSAGGAGSSLHQDLWQSAWTTLAAGKNTPSSAGILRGLTWTAVSCEFPSISIHWKDGSNDYWTAVAPRNHNVPVTKLEVRRTDTAGGVWMTLTLNEPMAHYANPAGDLPGTLFDMRLTGLTGKVLTLTGVRRGDNTQTFNVNF
;
A
#
# COMPACT_ATOMS: atom_id res chain seq x y z
N MET A 1 -9.53 -64.12 -46.41
CA MET A 1 -8.55 -63.08 -46.03
C MET A 1 -9.32 -61.79 -45.85
N LEU A 2 -9.65 -61.43 -44.62
CA LEU A 2 -10.38 -60.20 -44.26
C LEU A 2 -9.39 -59.32 -43.51
N THR A 3 -8.95 -58.22 -44.13
CA THR A 3 -7.91 -57.32 -43.62
C THR A 3 -8.52 -56.24 -42.71
N LEU A 4 -8.06 -56.19 -41.45
CA LEU A 4 -8.28 -55.08 -40.52
C LEU A 4 -7.55 -53.82 -41.02
N PHE A 5 -8.20 -52.67 -40.94
CA PHE A 5 -7.55 -51.35 -40.96
C PHE A 5 -7.60 -50.72 -39.56
N PRO A 6 -6.49 -50.17 -39.04
CA PRO A 6 -6.44 -49.59 -37.69
C PRO A 6 -6.93 -48.14 -37.68
N SER A 7 -7.64 -47.78 -36.62
CA SER A 7 -8.11 -46.43 -36.31
C SER A 7 -6.94 -45.54 -35.88
N ILE A 8 -6.70 -44.45 -36.60
CA ILE A 8 -5.69 -43.44 -36.27
C ILE A 8 -6.31 -42.43 -35.31
N CYS A 9 -5.85 -42.44 -34.05
CA CYS A 9 -6.22 -41.48 -33.03
C CYS A 9 -5.33 -40.23 -33.18
N THR A 10 -5.87 -39.15 -33.74
CA THR A 10 -5.13 -37.90 -33.95
C THR A 10 -5.07 -37.11 -32.63
N LEU A 11 -3.87 -36.94 -32.10
CA LEU A 11 -3.57 -36.15 -30.91
C LEU A 11 -3.71 -34.66 -31.25
N VAL A 12 -4.68 -33.97 -30.65
CA VAL A 12 -4.83 -32.51 -30.76
C VAL A 12 -3.90 -31.84 -29.74
N CYS A 13 -2.79 -31.28 -30.20
CA CYS A 13 -1.98 -30.36 -29.40
C CYS A 13 -2.73 -29.03 -29.25
N ILE A 14 -3.36 -28.82 -28.10
CA ILE A 14 -3.88 -27.50 -27.72
C ILE A 14 -2.68 -26.67 -27.26
N ALA A 15 -2.28 -25.68 -28.06
CA ALA A 15 -1.30 -24.69 -27.65
C ALA A 15 -1.88 -23.88 -26.48
N SER A 16 -1.36 -24.10 -25.27
CA SER A 16 -1.67 -23.27 -24.11
C SER A 16 -1.19 -21.85 -24.36
N VAL A 17 -2.14 -20.96 -24.64
CA VAL A 17 -1.90 -19.52 -24.63
C VAL A 17 -1.58 -19.12 -23.20
N CYS A 18 -0.31 -18.82 -22.90
CA CYS A 18 0.07 -18.12 -21.69
C CYS A 18 -0.48 -16.69 -21.77
N LEU A 19 -1.70 -16.51 -21.25
CA LEU A 19 -2.19 -15.18 -20.93
C LEU A 19 -1.29 -14.60 -19.82
N PRO A 20 -0.78 -13.36 -19.96
CA PRO A 20 -0.07 -12.73 -18.87
C PRO A 20 -1.01 -12.64 -17.67
N SER A 21 -0.59 -13.16 -16.51
CA SER A 21 -1.28 -12.94 -15.24
C SER A 21 -1.42 -11.43 -15.04
N SER A 22 -2.63 -10.93 -15.25
CA SER A 22 -3.03 -9.61 -14.78
C SER A 22 -2.64 -9.51 -13.31
N ALA A 23 -1.76 -8.56 -12.99
CA ALA A 23 -1.42 -8.21 -11.62
C ALA A 23 -2.74 -8.09 -10.84
N GLN A 24 -2.92 -8.97 -9.87
CA GLN A 24 -4.13 -9.07 -9.08
C GLN A 24 -4.32 -7.72 -8.38
N ARG A 25 -5.26 -6.92 -8.88
CA ARG A 25 -5.57 -5.60 -8.32
C ARG A 25 -5.94 -5.82 -6.85
N ALA A 26 -5.12 -5.31 -5.94
CA ALA A 26 -5.44 -5.34 -4.52
C ALA A 26 -6.82 -4.69 -4.34
N PRO A 27 -7.86 -5.43 -3.91
CA PRO A 27 -9.19 -4.87 -3.76
C PRO A 27 -9.13 -3.80 -2.66
N GLY A 28 -9.32 -2.55 -3.05
CA GLY A 28 -9.37 -1.41 -2.11
C GLY A 28 -8.41 -0.27 -2.43
N LEU A 29 -7.33 -0.50 -3.20
CA LEU A 29 -6.43 0.60 -3.57
C LEU A 29 -6.95 1.41 -4.76
N LEU A 30 -6.94 2.74 -4.63
CA LEU A 30 -7.19 3.65 -5.73
C LEU A 30 -5.97 3.67 -6.68
N PRO A 31 -6.12 3.41 -7.99
CA PRO A 31 -5.05 3.61 -8.94
C PRO A 31 -4.56 5.06 -8.93
N ILE A 32 -3.25 5.28 -9.11
CA ILE A 32 -2.67 6.62 -9.18
C ILE A 32 -3.36 7.45 -10.27
N GLY A 33 -3.71 8.69 -9.94
CA GLY A 33 -4.49 9.60 -10.78
C GLY A 33 -6.01 9.47 -10.62
N THR A 34 -6.51 8.45 -9.91
CA THR A 34 -7.95 8.31 -9.65
C THR A 34 -8.41 9.37 -8.67
N GLN A 35 -9.42 10.13 -9.05
CA GLN A 35 -10.11 11.11 -8.22
C GLN A 35 -11.49 10.62 -7.85
N VAL A 36 -11.85 10.77 -6.58
CA VAL A 36 -13.19 10.45 -6.05
C VAL A 36 -13.74 11.60 -5.22
N THR A 37 -15.06 11.69 -5.13
CA THR A 37 -15.73 12.58 -4.18
C THR A 37 -15.58 12.03 -2.77
N ALA A 38 -15.31 12.91 -1.82
CA ALA A 38 -15.08 12.57 -0.43
C ALA A 38 -15.76 13.56 0.53
N HIS A 39 -15.92 13.10 1.76
CA HIS A 39 -16.23 13.93 2.92
C HIS A 39 -15.26 13.56 4.03
N ALA A 40 -15.02 14.52 4.93
CA ALA A 40 -14.00 14.37 5.94
C ALA A 40 -14.50 14.78 7.33
N THR A 41 -14.40 13.86 8.29
CA THR A 41 -14.43 14.18 9.72
C THR A 41 -13.01 14.43 10.21
N PHE A 42 -12.84 14.57 11.53
CA PHE A 42 -11.53 14.64 12.14
C PHE A 42 -11.47 13.91 13.49
N TYR A 43 -10.26 13.53 13.86
CA TYR A 43 -9.94 12.96 15.16
C TYR A 43 -8.72 13.61 15.83
N THR A 44 -8.49 13.26 17.09
CA THR A 44 -7.37 13.70 17.94
C THR A 44 -6.64 12.49 18.51
N GLY A 45 -5.44 12.68 19.09
CA GLY A 45 -4.66 11.58 19.70
C GLY A 45 -3.58 10.97 18.79
N ASN A 46 -2.94 11.79 17.95
CA ASN A 46 -2.10 11.38 16.82
C ASN A 46 -0.71 10.83 17.20
N SER A 47 -0.64 9.71 17.91
CA SER A 47 0.63 9.09 18.28
C SER A 47 0.60 7.59 18.02
N ASN A 48 0.54 7.19 16.73
CA ASN A 48 0.68 5.80 16.21
C ASN A 48 -0.66 5.20 15.72
N GLY A 49 -1.01 5.46 14.46
CA GLY A 49 -2.16 4.80 13.82
C GLY A 49 -1.92 3.33 13.49
N ALA A 50 -2.93 2.66 12.94
CA ALA A 50 -2.88 1.25 12.55
C ALA A 50 -1.71 0.89 11.61
N CYS A 51 -1.14 1.85 10.88
CA CYS A 51 0.06 1.62 10.07
C CYS A 51 1.34 1.37 10.89
N GLY A 52 1.33 1.67 12.19
CA GLY A 52 2.43 1.46 13.12
C GLY A 52 3.03 2.77 13.66
N ALA A 53 3.85 2.64 14.71
CA ALA A 53 4.31 3.78 15.50
C ALA A 53 5.20 4.79 14.78
N ASP A 54 6.03 4.33 13.85
CA ASP A 54 6.93 5.21 13.11
C ASP A 54 6.35 5.65 11.76
N TYR A 55 5.07 5.38 11.53
CA TYR A 55 4.40 5.69 10.27
C TYR A 55 3.91 7.14 10.27
N LEU A 56 4.86 8.09 10.28
CA LEU A 56 4.59 9.52 10.39
C LEU A 56 4.55 10.22 9.01
N PRO A 57 3.64 11.19 8.80
CA PRO A 57 3.64 12.00 7.60
C PRO A 57 4.96 12.79 7.46
N PRO A 58 5.60 12.75 6.28
CA PRO A 58 6.76 13.59 6.02
C PRO A 58 6.41 15.09 6.08
N ALA A 59 7.43 15.93 6.19
CA ALA A 59 7.25 17.38 6.19
C ALA A 59 6.43 17.85 4.98
N GLY A 60 5.41 18.68 5.23
CA GLY A 60 4.50 19.18 4.20
C GLY A 60 3.30 18.28 3.90
N PHE A 61 3.23 17.08 4.49
CA PHE A 61 2.05 16.23 4.46
C PHE A 61 1.26 16.36 5.76
N LEU A 62 -0.05 16.15 5.64
CA LEU A 62 -0.94 15.99 6.77
C LEU A 62 -1.34 14.51 6.88
N GLY A 63 -1.66 14.01 8.07
CA GLY A 63 -2.10 12.63 8.25
C GLY A 63 -3.62 12.44 8.19
N THR A 64 -4.02 11.18 7.96
CA THR A 64 -5.41 10.73 7.94
C THR A 64 -5.53 9.29 8.37
N ALA A 65 -6.69 8.95 8.93
CA ALA A 65 -7.24 7.61 8.89
C ALA A 65 -8.12 7.43 7.64
N ILE A 66 -8.09 6.24 7.03
CA ILE A 66 -8.87 5.91 5.83
C ILE A 66 -9.93 4.85 6.12
N SER A 67 -10.96 4.79 5.27
CA SER A 67 -12.00 3.77 5.37
C SER A 67 -11.44 2.35 5.27
N SER A 68 -12.13 1.41 5.92
CA SER A 68 -11.87 -0.03 5.77
C SER A 68 -11.93 -0.49 4.30
N THR A 69 -12.74 0.18 3.47
CA THR A 69 -12.80 -0.08 2.03
C THR A 69 -11.49 0.23 1.31
N LEU A 70 -10.77 1.28 1.73
CA LEU A 70 -9.48 1.63 1.14
C LEU A 70 -8.30 0.95 1.82
N TRP A 71 -8.45 0.53 3.08
CA TRP A 71 -7.39 -0.04 3.91
C TRP A 71 -6.62 -1.15 3.19
N SER A 72 -7.36 -2.02 2.47
CA SER A 72 -6.81 -3.09 1.64
C SER A 72 -5.79 -3.92 2.40
N ASP A 73 -6.15 -4.37 3.60
CA ASP A 73 -5.26 -5.11 4.48
C ASP A 73 -3.92 -4.38 4.63
N SER A 74 -3.93 -3.18 5.23
CA SER A 74 -2.77 -2.31 5.47
C SER A 74 -1.93 -1.92 4.25
N ALA A 75 -2.24 -2.41 3.04
CA ALA A 75 -1.52 -2.10 1.82
C ALA A 75 -1.62 -0.62 1.44
N ALA A 76 -2.64 0.07 1.97
CA ALA A 76 -2.80 1.51 1.78
C ALA A 76 -1.93 2.37 2.71
N CYS A 77 -1.26 1.79 3.71
CA CYS A 77 -0.36 2.53 4.58
C CYS A 77 0.71 3.27 3.77
N GLY A 78 0.87 4.57 4.07
CA GLY A 78 1.78 5.46 3.36
C GLY A 78 1.42 5.80 1.93
N SER A 79 0.22 5.46 1.50
CA SER A 79 -0.34 6.04 0.28
C SER A 79 -0.46 7.56 0.43
N CYS A 80 -0.20 8.27 -0.67
CA CYS A 80 -0.34 9.71 -0.73
C CYS A 80 -1.55 10.11 -1.55
N TYR A 81 -2.20 11.17 -1.10
CA TYR A 81 -3.36 11.74 -1.77
C TYR A 81 -3.26 13.25 -1.82
N THR A 82 -3.88 13.87 -2.82
CA THR A 82 -4.21 15.29 -2.75
C THR A 82 -5.68 15.45 -2.41
N VAL A 83 -5.95 16.33 -1.45
CA VAL A 83 -7.30 16.66 -0.99
C VAL A 83 -7.60 18.09 -1.29
N THR A 84 -8.67 18.30 -2.04
CA THR A 84 -9.14 19.64 -2.39
C THR A 84 -10.47 19.89 -1.71
N TYR A 85 -10.56 21.04 -1.02
CA TYR A 85 -11.80 21.58 -0.49
C TYR A 85 -11.89 23.06 -0.88
N GLY A 86 -12.88 23.42 -1.69
CA GLY A 86 -12.94 24.74 -2.34
C GLY A 86 -11.67 25.01 -3.16
N THR A 87 -10.98 26.11 -2.87
CA THR A 87 -9.71 26.48 -3.54
C THR A 87 -8.45 25.95 -2.85
N SER A 88 -8.59 25.23 -1.72
CA SER A 88 -7.45 24.73 -0.96
C SER A 88 -7.14 23.29 -1.32
N THR A 89 -5.90 23.03 -1.73
CA THR A 89 -5.38 21.67 -1.97
C THR A 89 -4.28 21.36 -0.97
N LYS A 90 -4.29 20.16 -0.39
CA LYS A 90 -3.28 19.68 0.56
C LYS A 90 -2.84 18.25 0.23
N ARG A 91 -1.58 17.94 0.53
CA ARG A 91 -1.06 16.57 0.47
C ARG A 91 -1.39 15.85 1.78
N ILE A 92 -1.97 14.67 1.64
CA ILE A 92 -2.34 13.79 2.75
C ILE A 92 -1.56 12.49 2.65
N PHE A 93 -1.21 11.94 3.80
CA PHE A 93 -0.49 10.69 3.99
C PHE A 93 -1.31 9.76 4.87
N VAL A 94 -1.49 8.51 4.44
CA VAL A 94 -2.24 7.51 5.21
C VAL A 94 -1.41 6.99 6.37
N THR A 95 -1.92 7.17 7.58
CA THR A 95 -1.26 6.75 8.82
C THR A 95 -2.09 5.75 9.63
N ASP A 96 -3.39 5.63 9.33
CA ASP A 96 -4.32 4.99 10.24
C ASP A 96 -5.55 4.41 9.51
N LEU A 97 -6.30 3.57 10.23
CA LEU A 97 -7.55 2.96 9.82
C LEU A 97 -8.70 3.61 10.58
N CYS A 98 -9.76 3.98 9.86
CA CYS A 98 -11.06 4.34 10.42
C CYS A 98 -12.05 3.21 10.09
N PRO A 99 -12.29 2.26 11.02
CA PRO A 99 -13.13 1.09 10.76
C PRO A 99 -14.57 1.43 10.41
N GLU A 100 -15.12 2.48 11.03
CA GLU A 100 -16.49 2.98 10.82
C GLU A 100 -16.62 3.84 9.56
N CYS A 101 -15.51 4.36 9.03
CA CYS A 101 -15.51 5.09 7.77
C CYS A 101 -15.78 4.13 6.63
N THR A 102 -16.76 4.46 5.79
CA THR A 102 -17.17 3.63 4.66
C THR A 102 -17.08 4.38 3.33
N TRP A 103 -17.01 3.62 2.25
CA TRP A 103 -17.34 4.13 0.92
C TRP A 103 -18.72 3.65 0.53
N THR A 104 -19.70 4.54 0.54
CA THR A 104 -21.03 4.22 0.05
C THR A 104 -21.03 4.20 -1.48
N SER A 105 -20.86 3.02 -2.07
CA SER A 105 -21.01 2.78 -3.53
C SER A 105 -22.47 2.76 -3.97
N ALA A 106 -23.35 3.58 -3.39
CA ALA A 106 -24.71 3.72 -3.89
C ALA A 106 -24.69 4.77 -5.00
N GLY A 107 -24.69 4.33 -6.27
CA GLY A 107 -24.64 5.15 -7.49
C GLY A 107 -25.82 6.10 -7.72
N GLY A 108 -26.21 6.86 -6.69
CA GLY A 108 -27.00 8.08 -6.78
C GLY A 108 -26.15 9.28 -6.37
N ALA A 109 -26.68 10.48 -6.57
CA ALA A 109 -26.07 11.71 -6.06
C ALA A 109 -25.87 11.61 -4.53
N GLY A 110 -24.65 11.30 -4.08
CA GLY A 110 -24.37 11.06 -2.65
C GLY A 110 -23.27 10.04 -2.33
N SER A 111 -22.78 9.25 -3.29
CA SER A 111 -21.63 8.35 -3.05
C SER A 111 -20.36 9.16 -2.75
N SER A 112 -19.80 9.00 -1.56
CA SER A 112 -18.66 9.79 -1.11
C SER A 112 -17.80 8.98 -0.16
N LEU A 113 -16.50 8.94 -0.42
CA LEU A 113 -15.52 8.32 0.44
C LEU A 113 -15.44 9.08 1.77
N HIS A 114 -15.65 8.40 2.90
CA HIS A 114 -15.40 8.98 4.23
C HIS A 114 -13.93 8.87 4.57
N GLN A 115 -13.29 9.99 4.88
CA GLN A 115 -11.93 10.08 5.42
C GLN A 115 -11.96 10.71 6.80
N ASP A 116 -11.08 10.30 7.70
CA ASP A 116 -11.00 10.88 9.03
C ASP A 116 -9.65 11.55 9.23
N LEU A 117 -9.65 12.86 9.06
CA LEU A 117 -8.44 13.67 8.98
C LEU A 117 -7.87 13.91 10.37
N TRP A 118 -6.56 14.15 10.46
CA TRP A 118 -6.02 14.79 11.66
C TRP A 118 -6.71 16.14 11.90
N GLN A 119 -6.95 16.50 13.17
CA GLN A 119 -7.51 17.81 13.54
C GLN A 119 -6.82 18.99 12.83
N SER A 120 -5.49 18.97 12.78
CA SER A 120 -4.69 20.01 12.12
C SER A 120 -4.95 20.08 10.61
N ALA A 121 -5.14 18.93 9.98
CA ALA A 121 -5.45 18.81 8.56
C ALA A 121 -6.83 19.36 8.22
N TRP A 122 -7.83 18.93 9.00
CA TRP A 122 -9.19 19.40 8.89
C TRP A 122 -9.29 20.91 9.07
N THR A 123 -8.66 21.43 10.13
CA THR A 123 -8.65 22.87 10.44
C THR A 123 -7.96 23.67 9.33
N THR A 124 -6.86 23.16 8.79
CA THR A 124 -6.15 23.78 7.66
C THR A 124 -7.02 23.81 6.39
N LEU A 125 -7.77 22.75 6.11
CA LEU A 125 -8.69 22.71 4.97
C LEU A 125 -9.90 23.60 5.19
N ALA A 126 -10.45 23.69 6.41
CA ALA A 126 -11.60 24.53 6.73
C ALA A 126 -11.26 26.04 6.80
N ALA A 127 -9.99 26.40 7.02
CA ALA A 127 -9.56 27.79 7.17
C ALA A 127 -10.03 28.67 6.00
N GLY A 128 -10.58 29.85 6.35
CA GLY A 128 -11.11 30.82 5.40
C GLY A 128 -12.42 30.39 4.71
N LYS A 129 -13.05 29.30 5.16
CA LYS A 129 -14.34 28.82 4.66
C LYS A 129 -15.35 28.95 5.79
N ASN A 130 -16.61 29.22 5.46
CA ASN A 130 -17.71 29.33 6.44
C ASN A 130 -18.10 27.94 7.00
N THR A 131 -17.13 27.17 7.48
CA THR A 131 -17.27 25.82 8.00
C THR A 131 -16.57 25.76 9.36
N PRO A 132 -17.28 26.13 10.46
CA PRO A 132 -16.70 26.08 11.80
C PRO A 132 -16.42 24.64 12.22
N SER A 133 -15.52 24.42 13.18
CA SER A 133 -15.22 23.08 13.73
C SER A 133 -16.46 22.37 14.29
N SER A 134 -17.45 23.13 14.78
CA SER A 134 -18.75 22.61 15.22
C SER A 134 -19.56 21.94 14.10
N ALA A 135 -19.23 22.19 12.82
CA ALA A 135 -19.81 21.46 11.71
C ALA A 135 -19.40 19.97 11.73
N GLY A 136 -18.25 19.63 12.33
CA GLY A 136 -17.74 18.26 12.50
C GLY A 136 -17.32 17.54 11.22
N ILE A 137 -17.74 18.03 10.06
CA ILE A 137 -17.59 17.34 8.77
C ILE A 137 -17.48 18.34 7.62
N LEU A 138 -16.48 18.13 6.75
CA LEU A 138 -16.35 18.81 5.45
C LEU A 138 -17.02 17.94 4.37
N ARG A 139 -17.78 18.55 3.46
CA ARG A 139 -18.42 17.87 2.31
C ARG A 139 -17.99 18.49 0.99
N GLY A 140 -18.05 17.71 -0.08
CA GLY A 140 -17.65 18.17 -1.41
C GLY A 140 -16.13 18.25 -1.58
N LEU A 141 -15.39 17.40 -0.86
CA LEU A 141 -13.96 17.25 -1.07
C LEU A 141 -13.74 16.40 -2.31
N THR A 142 -12.61 16.62 -2.96
CA THR A 142 -12.08 15.67 -3.94
C THR A 142 -10.81 15.04 -3.40
N TRP A 143 -10.73 13.73 -3.51
CA TRP A 143 -9.64 12.91 -3.01
C TRP A 143 -8.98 12.22 -4.20
N THR A 144 -7.72 12.56 -4.49
CA THR A 144 -7.01 12.03 -5.66
C THR A 144 -5.80 11.24 -5.23
N ALA A 145 -5.70 9.99 -5.67
CA ALA A 145 -4.51 9.16 -5.45
C ALA A 145 -3.33 9.72 -6.23
N VAL A 146 -2.20 9.98 -5.57
CA VAL A 146 -1.02 10.57 -6.20
C VAL A 146 0.25 9.83 -5.79
N SER A 147 1.30 9.99 -6.60
CA SER A 147 2.65 9.60 -6.17
C SER A 147 3.08 10.43 -4.96
N CYS A 148 3.79 9.81 -4.02
CA CYS A 148 4.36 10.55 -2.88
C CYS A 148 5.57 11.41 -3.24
N GLU A 149 6.26 11.14 -4.35
CA GLU A 149 7.42 11.91 -4.82
C GLU A 149 8.57 12.03 -3.82
N PHE A 150 8.71 11.06 -2.92
CA PHE A 150 9.87 10.95 -2.05
C PHE A 150 11.11 10.54 -2.85
N PRO A 151 12.28 11.14 -2.57
CA PRO A 151 13.51 10.87 -3.32
C PRO A 151 14.08 9.47 -3.03
N SER A 152 13.70 8.87 -1.90
CA SER A 152 14.27 7.64 -1.38
C SER A 152 13.23 6.78 -0.69
N ILE A 153 13.32 5.47 -0.90
CA ILE A 153 12.59 4.47 -0.13
C ILE A 153 13.42 4.03 1.09
N SER A 154 12.74 3.58 2.14
CA SER A 154 13.37 2.97 3.31
C SER A 154 12.86 1.57 3.55
N ILE A 155 13.72 0.70 4.08
CA ILE A 155 13.36 -0.62 4.60
C ILE A 155 13.55 -0.60 6.10
N HIS A 156 12.48 -0.88 6.85
CA HIS A 156 12.50 -0.99 8.29
C HIS A 156 12.22 -2.43 8.71
N TRP A 157 13.14 -3.03 9.43
CA TRP A 157 12.89 -4.31 10.09
C TRP A 157 12.25 -4.05 11.44
N LYS A 158 11.18 -4.78 11.75
CA LYS A 158 10.50 -4.65 13.04
C LYS A 158 11.41 -5.18 14.14
N ASP A 159 11.43 -4.49 15.27
CA ASP A 159 12.13 -4.91 16.49
C ASP A 159 11.85 -6.37 16.83
N GLY A 160 12.93 -7.10 17.14
CA GLY A 160 12.89 -8.53 17.42
C GLY A 160 13.01 -9.42 16.18
N SER A 161 13.15 -8.86 14.98
CA SER A 161 13.39 -9.66 13.76
C SER A 161 14.74 -10.41 13.83
N ASN A 162 14.68 -11.72 13.69
CA ASN A 162 15.79 -12.66 13.76
C ASN A 162 15.57 -13.84 12.78
N ASP A 163 16.46 -14.83 12.77
CA ASP A 163 16.38 -15.96 11.82
C ASP A 163 15.06 -16.74 11.90
N TYR A 164 14.45 -16.82 13.10
CA TYR A 164 13.25 -17.61 13.37
C TYR A 164 11.94 -16.85 13.24
N TRP A 165 12.00 -15.52 13.21
CA TRP A 165 10.85 -14.65 13.00
C TRP A 165 11.29 -13.30 12.44
N THR A 166 10.66 -12.83 11.37
CA THR A 166 11.01 -11.54 10.78
C THR A 166 9.78 -10.84 10.21
N ALA A 167 9.72 -9.52 10.41
CA ALA A 167 8.75 -8.65 9.77
C ALA A 167 9.45 -7.41 9.22
N VAL A 168 9.13 -7.02 7.97
CA VAL A 168 9.79 -5.93 7.26
C VAL A 168 8.78 -4.98 6.62
N ALA A 169 8.95 -3.69 6.83
CA ALA A 169 8.10 -2.64 6.29
C ALA A 169 8.87 -1.79 5.26
N PRO A 170 8.49 -1.83 3.98
CA PRO A 170 8.81 -0.75 3.05
C PRO A 170 8.15 0.54 3.52
N ARG A 171 8.93 1.62 3.63
CA ARG A 171 8.49 2.96 4.04
C ARG A 171 8.92 3.98 2.99
N ASN A 172 8.23 5.11 2.91
CA ASN A 172 8.50 6.17 1.92
C ASN A 172 8.46 5.69 0.46
N HIS A 173 7.67 4.67 0.15
CA HIS A 173 7.42 4.26 -1.22
C HIS A 173 6.49 5.27 -1.92
N ASN A 174 6.78 5.59 -3.18
CA ASN A 174 5.99 6.57 -3.94
C ASN A 174 4.60 6.09 -4.33
N VAL A 175 4.41 4.78 -4.40
CA VAL A 175 3.13 4.13 -4.67
C VAL A 175 2.99 2.92 -3.74
N PRO A 176 1.77 2.46 -3.43
CA PRO A 176 1.58 1.28 -2.58
C PRO A 176 2.36 0.07 -3.09
N VAL A 177 3.01 -0.65 -2.19
CA VAL A 177 3.69 -1.92 -2.53
C VAL A 177 2.64 -3.03 -2.53
N THR A 178 2.54 -3.77 -3.62
CA THR A 178 1.58 -4.88 -3.79
C THR A 178 2.23 -6.25 -3.77
N LYS A 179 3.56 -6.32 -3.85
CA LYS A 179 4.35 -7.55 -3.71
C LYS A 179 5.73 -7.22 -3.18
N LEU A 180 6.18 -8.00 -2.20
CA LEU A 180 7.56 -7.97 -1.71
C LEU A 180 8.18 -9.35 -1.84
N GLU A 181 9.32 -9.42 -2.52
CA GLU A 181 10.13 -10.62 -2.63
C GLU A 181 11.52 -10.33 -2.06
N VAL A 182 12.11 -11.33 -1.41
CA VAL A 182 13.45 -11.25 -0.85
C VAL A 182 14.30 -12.40 -1.34
N ARG A 183 15.61 -12.20 -1.44
CA ARG A 183 16.58 -13.23 -1.78
C ARG A 183 17.82 -13.04 -0.92
N ARG A 184 18.23 -14.10 -0.23
CA ARG A 184 19.48 -14.14 0.52
C ARG A 184 20.69 -13.96 -0.38
N THR A 185 21.62 -13.14 0.05
CA THR A 185 22.92 -12.92 -0.61
C THR A 185 24.11 -13.13 0.33
N ASP A 186 23.84 -13.51 1.58
CA ASP A 186 24.85 -13.99 2.53
C ASP A 186 25.30 -15.44 2.26
N THR A 187 24.55 -16.18 1.42
CA THR A 187 24.86 -17.55 1.00
C THR A 187 24.84 -17.68 -0.53
N ALA A 188 25.66 -18.58 -1.07
CA ALA A 188 25.59 -18.94 -2.48
C ALA A 188 24.24 -19.63 -2.80
N GLY A 189 23.68 -19.36 -3.98
CA GLY A 189 22.46 -20.03 -4.47
C GLY A 189 21.15 -19.52 -3.87
N GLY A 190 21.11 -18.32 -3.29
CA GLY A 190 19.88 -17.74 -2.74
C GLY A 190 18.73 -17.70 -3.76
N VAL A 191 17.54 -18.10 -3.31
CA VAL A 191 16.31 -18.12 -4.11
C VAL A 191 15.40 -16.94 -3.75
N TRP A 192 14.63 -16.45 -4.72
CA TRP A 192 13.58 -15.47 -4.46
C TRP A 192 12.42 -16.12 -3.74
N MET A 193 11.99 -15.49 -2.65
CA MET A 193 10.84 -15.90 -1.86
C MET A 193 9.91 -14.70 -1.68
N THR A 194 8.61 -14.93 -1.80
CA THR A 194 7.60 -13.87 -1.61
C THR A 194 7.25 -13.78 -0.13
N LEU A 195 7.27 -12.55 0.40
CA LEU A 195 6.75 -12.24 1.71
C LEU A 195 5.29 -11.78 1.59
N THR A 196 4.51 -12.04 2.63
CA THR A 196 3.09 -11.70 2.70
C THR A 196 2.88 -10.56 3.69
N LEU A 197 2.06 -9.60 3.30
CA LEU A 197 1.63 -8.50 4.16
C LEU A 197 0.82 -9.04 5.35
N ASN A 198 1.19 -8.66 6.57
CA ASN A 198 0.65 -9.21 7.80
C ASN A 198 -0.34 -8.25 8.46
N GLU A 199 -1.63 -8.54 8.33
CA GLU A 199 -2.66 -7.76 9.02
C GLU A 199 -2.60 -7.89 10.54
N PRO A 200 -2.77 -6.79 11.29
CA PRO A 200 -3.21 -5.45 10.85
C PRO A 200 -2.06 -4.43 10.66
N MET A 201 -0.81 -4.88 10.48
CA MET A 201 0.37 -3.99 10.44
C MET A 201 0.94 -3.93 9.02
N ALA A 202 1.46 -2.76 8.61
CA ALA A 202 2.09 -2.58 7.29
C ALA A 202 3.49 -3.24 7.16
N HIS A 203 3.60 -4.52 7.57
CA HIS A 203 4.82 -5.31 7.58
C HIS A 203 4.60 -6.60 6.80
N TYR A 204 5.60 -6.99 6.04
CA TYR A 204 5.67 -8.23 5.31
C TYR A 204 6.46 -9.27 6.10
N ALA A 205 5.98 -10.50 6.13
CA ALA A 205 6.64 -11.62 6.79
C ALA A 205 6.65 -12.85 5.88
N ASN A 206 7.57 -13.78 6.13
CA ASN A 206 7.51 -15.09 5.46
C ASN A 206 6.35 -15.88 6.09
N PRO A 207 5.38 -16.39 5.29
CA PRO A 207 4.30 -17.22 5.82
C PRO A 207 4.77 -18.47 6.57
N ALA A 208 5.97 -18.98 6.29
CA ALA A 208 6.55 -20.12 7.02
C ALA A 208 7.06 -19.74 8.42
N GLY A 209 7.10 -18.45 8.76
CA GLY A 209 7.50 -17.92 10.07
C GLY A 209 8.98 -17.55 10.15
N ASP A 210 9.87 -18.20 9.39
CA ASP A 210 11.31 -17.97 9.44
C ASP A 210 11.81 -17.06 8.31
N LEU A 211 12.97 -16.43 8.48
CA LEU A 211 13.67 -15.79 7.35
C LEU A 211 15.17 -15.82 7.64
N PRO A 212 15.86 -16.96 7.53
CA PRO A 212 17.26 -17.03 7.93
C PRO A 212 18.15 -16.11 7.08
N GLY A 213 19.21 -15.58 7.69
CA GLY A 213 20.24 -14.81 7.02
C GLY A 213 20.28 -13.33 7.39
N THR A 214 21.36 -12.66 7.02
CA THR A 214 21.64 -11.27 7.45
C THR A 214 21.73 -10.26 6.30
N LEU A 215 21.81 -10.73 5.06
CA LEU A 215 21.95 -9.90 3.87
C LEU A 215 21.00 -10.38 2.76
N PHE A 216 20.24 -9.46 2.20
CA PHE A 216 19.18 -9.73 1.24
C PHE A 216 19.22 -8.74 0.08
N ASP A 217 18.83 -9.20 -1.11
CA ASP A 217 18.24 -8.35 -2.12
C ASP A 217 16.72 -8.39 -1.99
N MET A 218 16.04 -7.30 -2.29
CA MET A 218 14.59 -7.18 -2.24
C MET A 218 14.04 -6.71 -3.59
N ARG A 219 12.90 -7.26 -4.01
CA ARG A 219 12.10 -6.79 -5.14
C ARG A 219 10.74 -6.34 -4.63
N LEU A 220 10.43 -5.08 -4.86
CA LEU A 220 9.16 -4.47 -4.51
C LEU A 220 8.40 -4.21 -5.80
N THR A 221 7.18 -4.72 -5.92
CA THR A 221 6.26 -4.37 -7.01
C THR A 221 5.30 -3.31 -6.49
N GLY A 222 5.29 -2.14 -7.14
CA GLY A 222 4.37 -1.06 -6.81
C GLY A 222 3.01 -1.25 -7.50
N LEU A 223 2.00 -0.52 -7.03
CA LEU A 223 0.63 -0.53 -7.57
C LEU A 223 0.55 -0.24 -9.07
N THR A 224 1.54 0.48 -9.62
CA THR A 224 1.65 0.77 -11.07
C THR A 224 2.21 -0.39 -11.89
N GLY A 225 2.61 -1.49 -11.25
CA GLY A 225 3.29 -2.63 -11.87
C GLY A 225 4.80 -2.48 -11.98
N LYS A 226 5.37 -1.31 -11.67
CA LYS A 226 6.83 -1.10 -11.67
C LYS A 226 7.48 -1.94 -10.58
N VAL A 227 8.59 -2.59 -10.91
CA VAL A 227 9.42 -3.35 -9.96
C VAL A 227 10.66 -2.54 -9.60
N LEU A 228 10.86 -2.31 -8.31
CA LEU A 228 12.07 -1.73 -7.73
C LEU A 228 12.90 -2.84 -7.10
N THR A 229 14.19 -2.91 -7.44
CA THR A 229 15.13 -3.85 -6.79
C THR A 229 16.06 -3.08 -5.87
N LEU A 230 16.13 -3.49 -4.60
CA LEU A 230 17.07 -3.00 -3.62
C LEU A 230 18.11 -4.09 -3.37
N THR A 231 19.39 -3.74 -3.40
CA THR A 231 20.49 -4.69 -3.18
C THR A 231 21.16 -4.45 -1.85
N GLY A 232 21.64 -5.51 -1.20
CA GLY A 232 22.43 -5.39 0.02
C GLY A 232 21.67 -4.87 1.23
N VAL A 233 20.38 -5.18 1.32
CA VAL A 233 19.53 -4.88 2.48
C VAL A 233 19.95 -5.78 3.64
N ARG A 234 20.44 -5.20 4.74
CA ARG A 234 20.89 -5.95 5.91
C ARG A 234 19.76 -6.12 6.92
N ARG A 235 19.60 -7.28 7.55
CA ARG A 235 18.68 -7.38 8.68
C ARG A 235 19.35 -6.90 9.97
N GLY A 236 18.68 -6.04 10.72
CA GLY A 236 19.08 -5.53 12.02
C GLY A 236 17.97 -4.63 12.60
N ASP A 237 18.13 -4.13 13.83
CA ASP A 237 17.13 -3.33 14.54
C ASP A 237 17.07 -1.86 14.04
N ASN A 238 17.07 -1.63 12.73
CA ASN A 238 17.11 -0.28 12.16
C ASN A 238 16.37 -0.11 10.82
N THR A 239 16.27 1.16 10.42
CA THR A 239 15.79 1.60 9.11
C THR A 239 16.97 1.87 8.18
N GLN A 240 16.96 1.28 6.98
CA GLN A 240 17.93 1.58 5.91
C GLN A 240 17.26 2.37 4.79
N THR A 241 17.93 3.42 4.31
CA THR A 241 17.42 4.26 3.23
C THR A 241 18.20 4.03 1.94
N PHE A 242 17.47 3.96 0.82
CA PHE A 242 18.01 3.76 -0.52
C PHE A 242 17.60 4.95 -1.40
N ASN A 243 18.56 5.60 -2.05
CA ASN A 243 18.33 6.79 -2.90
C ASN A 243 17.71 6.44 -4.26
N VAL A 244 16.64 5.64 -4.23
CA VAL A 244 15.85 5.16 -5.37
C VAL A 244 14.38 5.06 -4.93
N ASN A 245 13.46 5.15 -5.90
CA ASN A 245 12.03 4.95 -5.67
C ASN A 245 11.31 4.48 -6.95
N PHE A 246 10.02 4.17 -6.83
CA PHE A 246 9.13 3.90 -7.97
C PHE A 246 8.97 5.13 -8.87
#